data_AF-A0A0U3P8Z0-F1
#
_entry.id   AF-A0A0U3P8Z0-F1
#
_cell.length_a   1.000
_cell.length_b   1.000
_cell.length_c   1.000
_cell.angle_alpha   90.00
_cell.angle_beta   90.00
_cell.angle_gamma   90.00
#
_symmetry.space_group_name_H-M   'P 1'
#
loop_
_entity.id
_entity.type
_entity.pdbx_description
1 polymer ?
#
loop_
_entity_poly.entity_id
_entity_poly.type
_entity_poly.pdbx_seq_one_letter_code
_entity_poly.pdbx_strand_id
1 'polypeptide(L)'
;MIPRGDRQGAAEHGHRITAAIACHVARAGGTVDQLTQLLLHPEHEGGRHTRSIALRSGQTRALDYIRRVWNSASKTISTTIALSSRHDAYEVLSALRDRIETTPWRGERGRTALRVLRAHLNFAETAGGPLHHASERQTAEEAGISRTTLRAVYETVLKPGGWLRRLRVGHGQEGSTWYLSDGSMPGRGGAALLSRFRSTQFPPDPALGEWTTPETATTADIDSTVLGQLMGHDAFAHHALGSAALMIISALHLRPAQTIAELLGTSSVSRATTYRTLKRLADHGLVQHTGETWALAPHALEGFGIPLPDADNSHTPAQGWSKVAEQHGTWGVAARRKAVHTAERAAYQEALDRLAQHRSRAVVIVRDGHPVLVPTPRPDEIPPTWHAPDGRVLDPVTGRPAADWRVATDGRLILITPADQRSYDELAAAHAEALSEWESVA
;
A
#
# COMPACT_ATOMS: atom_id res chain seq x y z
N MET A 1 -30.23 11.30 27.71
CA MET A 1 -30.27 11.78 26.31
C MET A 1 -28.98 11.32 25.63
N ILE A 2 -29.02 10.26 24.82
CA ILE A 2 -27.80 9.68 24.19
C ILE A 2 -27.31 10.62 23.07
N PRO A 3 -26.01 10.96 22.99
CA PRO A 3 -25.51 11.90 22.00
C PRO A 3 -25.75 11.39 20.57
N ARG A 4 -26.12 12.30 19.65
CA ARG A 4 -26.41 11.98 18.24
C ARG A 4 -25.26 11.27 17.51
N GLY A 5 -24.00 11.47 17.92
CA GLY A 5 -22.82 10.82 17.31
C GLY A 5 -22.75 9.31 17.54
N ASP A 6 -23.18 8.84 18.71
CA ASP A 6 -23.09 7.43 19.11
C ASP A 6 -24.09 6.54 18.35
N ARG A 7 -25.24 7.13 17.97
CA ARG A 7 -26.27 6.47 17.15
C ARG A 7 -25.84 6.25 15.71
N GLN A 8 -25.03 7.15 15.15
CA GLN A 8 -24.53 7.05 13.78
C GLN A 8 -23.55 5.87 13.67
N GLY A 9 -22.61 5.75 14.62
CA GLY A 9 -21.64 4.65 14.67
C GLY A 9 -22.30 3.28 14.86
N ALA A 10 -23.30 3.19 15.74
CA ALA A 10 -24.06 1.95 15.95
C ALA A 10 -24.89 1.54 14.71
N ALA A 11 -25.46 2.51 13.99
CA ALA A 11 -26.20 2.25 12.74
C ALA A 11 -25.27 1.79 11.62
N GLU A 12 -24.10 2.41 11.46
CA GLU A 12 -23.09 1.98 10.48
C GLU A 12 -22.57 0.57 10.78
N HIS A 13 -22.27 0.28 12.05
CA HIS A 13 -21.83 -1.05 12.46
C HIS A 13 -22.91 -2.11 12.18
N GLY A 14 -24.17 -1.80 12.53
CA GLY A 14 -25.31 -2.67 12.22
C GLY A 14 -25.48 -2.92 10.72
N HIS A 15 -25.29 -1.89 9.89
CA HIS A 15 -25.32 -2.03 8.44
C HIS A 15 -24.19 -2.92 7.91
N ARG A 16 -22.96 -2.76 8.41
CA ARG A 16 -21.82 -3.61 8.02
C ARG A 16 -22.05 -5.07 8.36
N ILE A 17 -22.59 -5.37 9.54
CA ILE A 17 -22.96 -6.74 9.93
C ILE A 17 -24.02 -7.30 8.98
N THR A 18 -25.07 -6.52 8.71
CA THR A 18 -26.17 -6.95 7.83
C THR A 18 -25.67 -7.22 6.41
N ALA A 19 -24.78 -6.37 5.90
CA ALA A 19 -24.14 -6.54 4.60
C ALA A 19 -23.23 -7.78 4.57
N ALA A 20 -22.46 -8.05 5.62
CA ALA A 20 -21.61 -9.24 5.70
C ALA A 20 -22.44 -10.54 5.68
N ILE A 21 -23.55 -10.57 6.41
CA ILE A 21 -24.49 -11.70 6.42
C ILE A 21 -25.12 -11.88 5.05
N ALA A 22 -25.59 -10.80 4.42
CA ALA A 22 -26.13 -10.86 3.06
C ALA A 22 -25.10 -11.39 2.06
N CYS A 23 -23.84 -10.97 2.18
CA CYS A 23 -22.76 -11.49 1.36
C CYS A 23 -22.52 -12.99 1.58
N HIS A 24 -22.60 -13.45 2.83
CA HIS A 24 -22.47 -14.87 3.14
C HIS A 24 -23.62 -15.70 2.55
N VAL A 25 -24.88 -15.28 2.76
CA VAL A 25 -26.06 -15.99 2.26
C VAL A 25 -26.04 -16.09 0.73
N ALA A 26 -25.76 -14.99 0.04
CA ALA A 26 -25.69 -15.02 -1.42
C ALA A 26 -24.51 -15.87 -1.94
N ARG A 27 -23.40 -15.96 -1.19
CA ARG A 27 -22.24 -16.79 -1.57
C ARG A 27 -22.47 -18.28 -1.33
N ALA A 28 -23.35 -18.61 -0.38
CA ALA A 28 -23.86 -19.96 -0.17
C ALA A 28 -24.97 -20.35 -1.17
N GLY A 29 -25.30 -19.50 -2.15
CA GLY A 29 -26.36 -19.75 -3.12
C GLY A 29 -27.78 -19.54 -2.57
N GLY A 30 -27.92 -18.81 -1.47
CA GLY A 30 -29.21 -18.55 -0.84
C GLY A 30 -30.08 -17.52 -1.58
N THR A 31 -31.24 -17.21 -1.03
CA THR A 31 -32.21 -16.25 -1.59
C THR A 31 -32.47 -15.06 -0.66
N VAL A 32 -33.07 -13.99 -1.22
CA VAL A 32 -33.49 -12.82 -0.44
C VAL A 32 -34.50 -13.18 0.65
N ASP A 33 -35.32 -14.21 0.44
CA ASP A 33 -36.30 -14.67 1.42
C ASP A 33 -35.62 -15.37 2.61
N GLN A 34 -34.60 -16.19 2.34
CA GLN A 34 -33.78 -16.81 3.37
C GLN A 34 -33.02 -15.75 4.18
N LEU A 35 -32.45 -14.73 3.52
CA LEU A 35 -31.85 -13.59 4.22
C LEU A 35 -32.88 -12.85 5.09
N THR A 36 -34.09 -12.66 4.58
CA THR A 36 -35.18 -11.97 5.29
C THR A 36 -35.59 -12.73 6.55
N GLN A 37 -35.79 -14.04 6.44
CA GLN A 37 -36.09 -14.90 7.59
C GLN A 37 -34.98 -14.83 8.65
N LEU A 38 -33.71 -14.91 8.22
CA LEU A 38 -32.56 -14.91 9.12
C LEU A 38 -32.38 -13.57 9.84
N LEU A 39 -32.52 -12.43 9.15
CA LEU A 39 -32.38 -11.11 9.77
C LEU A 39 -33.55 -10.72 10.68
N LEU A 40 -34.76 -11.25 10.41
CA LEU A 40 -35.94 -10.98 11.24
C LEU A 40 -36.13 -11.99 12.38
N HIS A 41 -35.35 -13.07 12.40
CA HIS A 41 -35.40 -14.06 13.49
C HIS A 41 -35.08 -13.40 14.85
N PRO A 42 -35.93 -13.55 15.89
CA PRO A 42 -35.79 -12.82 17.16
C PRO A 42 -34.43 -13.01 17.84
N GLU A 43 -33.91 -14.23 17.78
CA GLU A 43 -32.67 -14.64 18.45
C GLU A 43 -31.41 -14.41 17.59
N HIS A 44 -31.55 -14.06 16.31
CA HIS A 44 -30.39 -13.87 15.46
C HIS A 44 -29.78 -12.49 15.68
N GLU A 45 -28.67 -12.42 16.42
CA GLU A 45 -28.05 -11.15 16.82
C GLU A 45 -27.62 -10.27 15.63
N GLY A 46 -27.16 -10.90 14.54
CA GLY A 46 -26.81 -10.19 13.32
C GLY A 46 -27.98 -9.44 12.65
N GLY A 47 -29.22 -9.77 13.02
CA GLY A 47 -30.43 -9.12 12.53
C GLY A 47 -30.93 -7.97 13.40
N ARG A 48 -30.28 -7.68 14.53
CA ARG A 48 -30.71 -6.68 15.53
C ARG A 48 -30.94 -5.30 14.91
N HIS A 49 -30.08 -4.89 13.97
CA HIS A 49 -30.22 -3.62 13.24
C HIS A 49 -31.50 -3.59 12.39
N THR A 50 -31.74 -4.62 11.60
CA THR A 50 -32.93 -4.77 10.75
C THR A 50 -34.21 -4.83 11.58
N ARG A 51 -34.22 -5.56 12.71
CA ARG A 51 -35.37 -5.57 13.64
C ARG A 51 -35.60 -4.19 14.27
N SER A 52 -34.53 -3.45 14.59
CA SER A 52 -34.68 -2.06 15.05
C SER A 52 -35.28 -1.14 13.98
N ILE A 53 -35.01 -1.37 12.69
CA ILE A 53 -35.67 -0.62 11.60
C ILE A 53 -37.16 -1.00 11.54
N ALA A 54 -37.49 -2.29 11.65
CA ALA A 54 -38.87 -2.76 11.65
C ALA A 54 -39.69 -2.14 12.80
N LEU A 55 -39.13 -2.12 14.01
CA LEU A 55 -39.78 -1.54 15.19
C LEU A 55 -39.95 0.00 15.09
N ARG A 56 -38.97 0.71 14.52
CA ARG A 56 -38.99 2.18 14.47
C ARG A 56 -39.70 2.76 13.26
N SER A 57 -39.68 2.04 12.14
CA SER A 57 -40.06 2.58 10.83
C SER A 57 -40.99 1.66 10.04
N GLY A 58 -41.46 0.58 10.68
CA GLY A 58 -42.41 -0.37 10.10
C GLY A 58 -41.74 -1.50 9.33
N GLN A 59 -42.47 -2.61 9.25
CA GLN A 59 -42.01 -3.86 8.62
C GLN A 59 -41.65 -3.66 7.13
N THR A 60 -42.47 -2.91 6.38
CA THR A 60 -42.23 -2.63 4.96
C THR A 60 -40.86 -1.98 4.72
N ARG A 61 -40.47 -1.02 5.57
CA ARG A 61 -39.21 -0.30 5.45
C ARG A 61 -38.00 -1.16 5.78
N ALA A 62 -38.15 -2.12 6.70
CA ALA A 62 -37.13 -3.12 6.97
C ALA A 62 -36.95 -4.07 5.78
N LEU A 63 -38.03 -4.54 5.16
CA LEU A 63 -37.97 -5.39 3.96
C LEU A 63 -37.29 -4.67 2.78
N ASP A 64 -37.62 -3.41 2.53
CA ASP A 64 -36.97 -2.61 1.48
C ASP A 64 -35.47 -2.37 1.75
N TYR A 65 -35.09 -2.25 3.02
CA TYR A 65 -33.70 -2.20 3.42
C TYR A 65 -32.99 -3.52 3.13
N ILE A 66 -33.56 -4.66 3.53
CA ILE A 66 -33.01 -6.00 3.26
C ILE A 66 -32.82 -6.21 1.75
N ARG A 67 -33.82 -5.88 0.93
CA ARG A 67 -33.74 -5.98 -0.53
C ARG A 67 -32.60 -5.15 -1.13
N ARG A 68 -32.40 -3.91 -0.66
CA ARG A 68 -31.27 -3.09 -1.11
C ARG A 68 -29.92 -3.70 -0.73
N VAL A 69 -29.79 -4.18 0.51
CA VAL A 69 -28.56 -4.85 0.96
C VAL A 69 -28.30 -6.12 0.16
N TRP A 70 -29.35 -6.92 -0.10
CA TRP A 70 -29.28 -8.11 -0.94
C TRP A 70 -28.78 -7.79 -2.36
N ASN A 71 -29.39 -6.82 -3.04
CA ASN A 71 -28.98 -6.44 -4.39
C ASN A 71 -27.51 -5.99 -4.45
N SER A 72 -27.06 -5.24 -3.44
CA SER A 72 -25.66 -4.83 -3.31
C SER A 72 -24.73 -6.03 -3.07
N ALA A 73 -25.10 -6.95 -2.18
CA ALA A 73 -24.35 -8.14 -1.86
C ALA A 73 -24.25 -9.09 -3.07
N SER A 74 -25.36 -9.40 -3.72
CA SER A 74 -25.39 -10.26 -4.91
C SER A 74 -24.56 -9.69 -6.06
N LYS A 75 -24.64 -8.38 -6.30
CA LYS A 75 -23.78 -7.70 -7.28
C LYS A 75 -22.30 -7.81 -6.92
N THR A 76 -21.96 -7.69 -5.64
CA THR A 76 -20.57 -7.81 -5.17
C THR A 76 -20.05 -9.23 -5.32
N ILE A 77 -20.88 -10.24 -5.05
CA ILE A 77 -20.49 -11.65 -5.18
C ILE A 77 -20.37 -12.04 -6.64
N SER A 78 -21.26 -11.58 -7.50
CA SER A 78 -21.17 -11.87 -8.94
C SER A 78 -19.90 -11.31 -9.58
N THR A 79 -19.24 -10.33 -8.94
CA THR A 79 -17.96 -9.76 -9.39
C THR A 79 -16.77 -10.20 -8.55
N THR A 80 -16.92 -11.15 -7.62
CA THR A 80 -15.81 -11.64 -6.79
C THR A 80 -15.66 -13.15 -6.88
N ILE A 81 -14.41 -13.61 -6.92
CA ILE A 81 -14.10 -15.04 -6.99
C ILE A 81 -14.19 -15.63 -5.58
N ALA A 82 -14.85 -16.78 -5.46
CA ALA A 82 -14.85 -17.55 -4.23
C ALA A 82 -13.56 -18.35 -4.12
N LEU A 83 -12.72 -18.00 -3.15
CA LEU A 83 -11.55 -18.80 -2.79
C LEU A 83 -12.00 -19.86 -1.79
N SER A 84 -11.96 -21.13 -2.19
CA SER A 84 -12.33 -22.28 -1.36
C SER A 84 -11.10 -22.98 -0.77
N SER A 85 -9.94 -22.80 -1.40
CA SER A 85 -8.67 -23.38 -0.97
C SER A 85 -7.50 -22.40 -1.12
N ARG A 86 -6.36 -22.75 -0.51
CA ARG A 86 -5.08 -22.05 -0.73
C ARG A 86 -4.59 -22.21 -2.17
N HIS A 87 -4.93 -23.30 -2.84
CA HIS A 87 -4.58 -23.53 -4.25
C HIS A 87 -5.30 -22.53 -5.15
N ASP A 88 -6.61 -22.32 -4.95
CA ASP A 88 -7.40 -21.31 -5.69
C ASP A 88 -6.81 -19.91 -5.52
N ALA A 89 -6.29 -19.60 -4.32
CA ALA A 89 -5.63 -18.32 -4.07
C ALA A 89 -4.35 -18.16 -4.89
N TYR A 90 -3.56 -19.23 -5.05
CA TYR A 90 -2.38 -19.22 -5.93
C TYR A 90 -2.76 -19.11 -7.41
N GLU A 91 -3.83 -19.77 -7.87
CA GLU A 91 -4.33 -19.61 -9.24
C GLU A 91 -4.74 -18.17 -9.52
N VAL A 92 -5.45 -17.52 -8.59
CA VAL A 92 -5.83 -16.10 -8.71
C VAL A 92 -4.59 -15.19 -8.74
N LEU A 93 -3.57 -15.46 -7.93
CA LEU A 93 -2.32 -14.69 -7.96
C LEU A 93 -1.54 -14.94 -9.27
N SER A 94 -1.57 -16.15 -9.82
CA SER A 94 -0.98 -16.47 -11.12
C SER A 94 -1.68 -15.71 -12.24
N ALA A 95 -3.02 -15.74 -12.28
CA ALA A 95 -3.78 -14.97 -13.27
C ALA A 95 -3.55 -13.46 -13.15
N LEU A 96 -3.42 -12.96 -11.91
CA LEU A 96 -3.06 -11.56 -11.67
C LEU A 96 -1.65 -11.24 -12.18
N ARG A 97 -0.69 -12.16 -12.01
CA ARG A 97 0.66 -12.03 -12.55
C ARG A 97 0.63 -11.94 -14.07
N ASP A 98 -0.04 -12.88 -14.75
CA ASP A 98 -0.17 -12.86 -16.22
C ASP A 98 -0.79 -11.55 -16.71
N ARG A 99 -1.78 -11.04 -15.97
CA ARG A 99 -2.41 -9.76 -16.27
C ARG A 99 -1.46 -8.57 -16.10
N ILE A 100 -0.62 -8.57 -15.07
CA ILE A 100 0.41 -7.54 -14.86
C ILE A 100 1.45 -7.60 -15.98
N GLU A 101 1.89 -8.80 -16.37
CA GLU A 101 2.91 -9.04 -17.39
C GLU A 101 2.44 -8.61 -18.80
N THR A 102 1.14 -8.73 -19.07
CA THR A 102 0.54 -8.31 -20.36
C THR A 102 0.11 -6.84 -20.42
N THR A 103 0.12 -6.13 -19.29
CA THR A 103 -0.30 -4.73 -19.20
C THR A 103 0.80 -3.77 -19.69
N PRO A 104 0.51 -2.81 -20.58
CA PRO A 104 1.51 -1.84 -21.04
C PRO A 104 1.83 -0.77 -19.99
N TRP A 105 2.93 -0.94 -19.26
CA TRP A 105 3.39 -0.02 -18.20
C TRP A 105 4.14 1.20 -18.77
N ARG A 106 3.43 2.06 -19.48
CA ARG A 106 4.02 3.18 -20.23
C ARG A 106 4.62 4.27 -19.34
N GLY A 107 5.73 4.82 -19.81
CA GLY A 107 6.42 5.95 -19.17
C GLY A 107 7.10 5.59 -17.85
N GLU A 108 7.71 6.57 -17.20
CA GLU A 108 8.40 6.37 -15.92
C GLU A 108 7.44 5.96 -14.80
N ARG A 109 6.30 6.66 -14.68
CA ARG A 109 5.30 6.35 -13.63
C ARG A 109 4.71 4.95 -13.79
N GLY A 110 4.46 4.49 -15.02
CA GLY A 110 3.98 3.12 -15.27
C GLY A 110 5.01 2.07 -14.85
N ARG A 111 6.26 2.23 -15.26
CA ARG A 111 7.36 1.32 -14.86
C ARG A 111 7.57 1.28 -13.34
N THR A 112 7.44 2.42 -12.66
CA THR A 112 7.51 2.47 -11.19
C THR A 112 6.28 1.81 -10.56
N ALA A 113 5.09 1.97 -11.14
CA ALA A 113 3.87 1.29 -10.71
C ALA A 113 3.97 -0.24 -10.79
N LEU A 114 4.56 -0.76 -11.87
CA LEU A 114 4.86 -2.18 -12.03
C LEU A 114 5.78 -2.71 -10.92
N ARG A 115 6.88 -2.00 -10.60
CA ARG A 115 7.79 -2.39 -9.49
C ARG A 115 7.04 -2.49 -8.16
N VAL A 116 6.18 -1.50 -7.88
CA VAL A 116 5.36 -1.49 -6.67
C VAL A 116 4.33 -2.62 -6.66
N LEU A 117 3.68 -2.91 -7.79
CA LEU A 117 2.75 -4.04 -7.88
C LEU A 117 3.46 -5.38 -7.72
N ARG A 118 4.66 -5.54 -8.27
CA ARG A 118 5.44 -6.76 -8.08
C ARG A 118 5.83 -6.95 -6.62
N ALA A 119 6.21 -5.88 -5.91
CA ALA A 119 6.44 -5.94 -4.46
C ALA A 119 5.18 -6.39 -3.69
N HIS A 120 4.01 -5.84 -4.02
CA HIS A 120 2.75 -6.30 -3.41
C HIS A 120 2.39 -7.74 -3.78
N LEU A 121 2.69 -8.18 -5.01
CA LEU A 121 2.47 -9.55 -5.44
C LEU A 121 3.34 -10.52 -4.62
N ASN A 122 4.61 -10.20 -4.37
CA ASN A 122 5.48 -10.98 -3.47
C ASN A 122 4.88 -11.10 -2.05
N PHE A 123 4.35 -10.00 -1.50
CA PHE A 123 3.69 -10.03 -0.18
C PHE A 123 2.40 -10.85 -0.18
N ALA A 124 1.62 -10.79 -1.26
CA ALA A 124 0.40 -11.56 -1.41
C ALA A 124 0.68 -13.07 -1.57
N GLU A 125 1.69 -13.44 -2.35
CA GLU A 125 2.18 -14.82 -2.49
C GLU A 125 2.62 -15.38 -1.13
N THR A 126 3.35 -14.58 -0.34
CA THR A 126 3.79 -14.94 1.02
C THR A 126 2.60 -15.08 1.98
N ALA A 127 1.61 -14.19 1.89
CA ALA A 127 0.40 -14.23 2.71
C ALA A 127 -0.57 -15.35 2.29
N GLY A 128 -0.38 -15.96 1.12
CA GLY A 128 -1.24 -17.02 0.57
C GLY A 128 -2.54 -16.49 -0.03
N GLY A 129 -2.59 -15.22 -0.46
CA GLY A 129 -3.73 -14.66 -1.16
C GLY A 129 -3.66 -13.14 -1.39
N PRO A 130 -4.63 -12.56 -2.12
CA PRO A 130 -4.61 -11.15 -2.50
C PRO A 130 -4.65 -10.16 -1.32
N LEU A 131 -5.21 -10.60 -0.18
CA LEU A 131 -5.21 -9.86 1.07
C LEU A 131 -3.89 -10.07 1.81
N HIS A 132 -3.17 -8.99 2.09
CA HIS A 132 -1.87 -9.07 2.74
C HIS A 132 -1.57 -7.82 3.59
N HIS A 133 -0.56 -7.93 4.44
CA HIS A 133 -0.07 -6.83 5.25
C HIS A 133 1.27 -6.32 4.72
N ALA A 134 1.37 -5.00 4.53
CA ALA A 134 2.63 -4.37 4.15
C ALA A 134 2.69 -2.92 4.66
N SER A 135 3.83 -2.54 5.21
CA SER A 135 4.09 -1.13 5.52
C SER A 135 4.60 -0.40 4.28
N GLU A 136 4.33 0.91 4.16
CA GLU A 136 4.83 1.71 3.03
C GLU A 136 6.36 1.69 2.93
N ARG A 137 7.07 1.59 4.06
CA ARG A 137 8.54 1.49 4.06
C ARG A 137 8.99 0.15 3.47
N GLN A 138 8.43 -0.95 3.96
CA GLN A 138 8.71 -2.29 3.48
C GLN A 138 8.43 -2.42 1.98
N THR A 139 7.31 -1.88 1.51
CA THR A 139 7.00 -1.88 0.07
C THR A 139 7.98 -1.04 -0.74
N ALA A 140 8.42 0.12 -0.23
CA ALA A 140 9.39 0.96 -0.92
C ALA A 140 10.76 0.27 -1.03
N GLU A 141 11.19 -0.40 0.04
CA GLU A 141 12.43 -1.21 0.06
C GLU A 141 12.36 -2.34 -0.96
N GLU A 142 11.29 -3.15 -0.92
CA GLU A 142 11.07 -4.27 -1.84
C GLU A 142 11.01 -3.80 -3.30
N ALA A 143 10.34 -2.68 -3.57
CA ALA A 143 10.27 -2.10 -4.90
C ALA A 143 11.56 -1.38 -5.31
N GLY A 144 12.53 -1.18 -4.41
CA GLY A 144 13.80 -0.49 -4.66
C GLY A 144 13.65 1.01 -4.94
N ILE A 145 12.64 1.67 -4.37
CA ILE A 145 12.32 3.10 -4.58
C ILE A 145 12.24 3.86 -3.25
N SER A 146 12.09 5.18 -3.32
CA SER A 146 11.83 5.99 -2.13
C SER A 146 10.37 5.88 -1.67
N ARG A 147 10.11 6.14 -0.38
CA ARG A 147 8.75 6.17 0.18
C ARG A 147 7.88 7.27 -0.44
N THR A 148 8.46 8.41 -0.79
CA THR A 148 7.73 9.53 -1.43
C THR A 148 7.29 9.13 -2.83
N THR A 149 8.17 8.50 -3.61
CA THR A 149 7.84 7.94 -4.92
C THR A 149 6.74 6.88 -4.82
N LEU A 150 6.81 5.98 -3.83
CA LEU A 150 5.77 4.97 -3.58
C LEU A 150 4.40 5.60 -3.36
N ARG A 151 4.30 6.60 -2.48
CA ARG A 151 3.03 7.31 -2.20
C ARG A 151 2.45 7.97 -3.45
N ALA A 152 3.29 8.64 -4.24
CA ALA A 152 2.84 9.25 -5.48
C ALA A 152 2.24 8.20 -6.44
N VAL A 153 2.87 7.02 -6.55
CA VAL A 153 2.40 5.92 -7.40
C VAL A 153 1.09 5.31 -6.90
N TYR A 154 0.91 5.17 -5.58
CA TYR A 154 -0.36 4.73 -5.00
C TYR A 154 -1.52 5.63 -5.42
N GLU A 155 -1.36 6.94 -5.24
CA GLU A 155 -2.46 7.88 -5.49
C GLU A 155 -2.70 8.18 -6.96
N THR A 156 -1.66 8.10 -7.81
CA THR A 156 -1.78 8.52 -9.21
C THR A 156 -2.00 7.38 -10.20
N VAL A 157 -1.60 6.15 -9.86
CA VAL A 157 -1.68 5.00 -10.78
C VAL A 157 -2.43 3.83 -10.16
N LEU A 158 -1.97 3.31 -9.02
CA LEU A 158 -2.41 2.01 -8.54
C LEU A 158 -3.82 2.00 -7.94
N LYS A 159 -4.17 2.99 -7.12
CA LYS A 159 -5.53 3.12 -6.58
C LYS A 159 -6.53 3.55 -7.66
N PRO A 160 -6.28 4.60 -8.48
CA PRO A 160 -7.20 4.98 -9.54
C PRO A 160 -7.38 3.90 -10.61
N GLY A 161 -6.31 3.16 -10.92
CA GLY A 161 -6.34 2.05 -11.87
C GLY A 161 -6.99 0.78 -11.32
N GLY A 162 -7.42 0.75 -10.06
CA GLY A 162 -8.10 -0.41 -9.48
C GLY A 162 -7.19 -1.60 -9.23
N TRP A 163 -5.87 -1.42 -9.19
CA TRP A 163 -4.91 -2.51 -8.95
C TRP A 163 -4.71 -2.79 -7.46
N LEU A 164 -4.81 -1.75 -6.63
CA LEU A 164 -4.49 -1.84 -5.21
C LEU A 164 -5.52 -1.07 -4.37
N ARG A 165 -6.03 -1.72 -3.32
CA ARG A 165 -6.95 -1.11 -2.35
C ARG A 165 -6.40 -1.23 -0.93
N ARG A 166 -6.36 -0.11 -0.21
CA ARG A 166 -6.01 -0.09 1.22
C ARG A 166 -7.29 -0.30 2.03
N LEU A 167 -7.39 -1.43 2.73
CA LEU A 167 -8.55 -1.76 3.54
C LEU A 167 -8.43 -1.22 4.96
N ARG A 168 -7.22 -1.25 5.52
CA ARG A 168 -6.93 -0.72 6.86
C ARG A 168 -5.59 -0.01 6.85
N VAL A 169 -5.55 1.16 7.47
CA VAL A 169 -4.30 1.88 7.73
C VAL A 169 -3.60 1.19 8.89
N GLY A 170 -2.34 0.83 8.69
CA GLY A 170 -1.48 0.27 9.74
C GLY A 170 -1.13 1.31 10.79
N HIS A 171 -1.00 0.87 12.04
CA HIS A 171 -0.62 1.71 13.17
C HIS A 171 0.49 1.02 13.99
N GLY A 172 1.50 1.80 14.40
CA GLY A 172 2.61 1.30 15.21
C GLY A 172 3.39 0.19 14.49
N GLN A 173 3.32 -1.02 15.06
CA GLN A 173 3.98 -2.23 14.55
C GLN A 173 3.18 -2.94 13.44
N GLU A 174 1.91 -2.58 13.23
CA GLU A 174 1.07 -3.21 12.21
C GLU A 174 1.23 -2.53 10.85
N GLY A 175 1.58 -3.31 9.82
CA GLY A 175 1.52 -2.89 8.43
C GLY A 175 0.09 -2.58 8.00
N SER A 176 -0.07 -1.77 6.94
CA SER A 176 -1.41 -1.54 6.38
C SER A 176 -1.94 -2.82 5.76
N THR A 177 -3.25 -3.04 5.86
CA THR A 177 -3.93 -4.15 5.18
C THR A 177 -4.28 -3.73 3.76
N TRP A 178 -3.77 -4.48 2.79
CA TRP A 178 -3.93 -4.22 1.37
C TRP A 178 -4.64 -5.38 0.69
N TYR A 179 -5.34 -5.08 -0.40
CA TYR A 179 -5.96 -6.06 -1.27
C TYR A 179 -5.54 -5.81 -2.71
N LEU A 180 -4.93 -6.82 -3.34
CA LEU A 180 -4.63 -6.82 -4.77
C LEU A 180 -5.88 -7.14 -5.59
N SER A 181 -6.12 -6.35 -6.62
CA SER A 181 -7.26 -6.52 -7.54
C SER A 181 -6.76 -6.62 -8.98
N ASP A 182 -7.65 -6.99 -9.89
CA ASP A 182 -7.39 -7.29 -11.30
C ASP A 182 -7.20 -6.07 -12.22
N GLY A 183 -7.19 -4.85 -11.66
CA GLY A 183 -6.92 -3.63 -12.42
C GLY A 183 -8.10 -3.08 -13.21
N SER A 184 -9.34 -3.28 -12.74
CA SER A 184 -10.55 -2.78 -13.40
C SER A 184 -11.50 -2.12 -12.40
N MET A 185 -11.55 -0.78 -12.38
CA MET A 185 -12.61 -0.08 -11.64
C MET A 185 -13.89 -0.03 -12.48
N PRO A 186 -15.04 -0.52 -11.99
CA PRO A 186 -16.32 -0.28 -12.63
C PRO A 186 -16.68 1.21 -12.46
N GLY A 187 -16.71 1.98 -13.56
CA GLY A 187 -17.39 3.28 -13.59
C GLY A 187 -16.57 4.53 -13.92
N ARG A 188 -15.29 4.43 -14.32
CA ARG A 188 -14.59 5.55 -14.97
C ARG A 188 -13.86 5.05 -16.21
N GLY A 189 -14.52 5.17 -17.35
CA GLY A 189 -13.96 4.85 -18.65
C GLY A 189 -12.65 5.59 -18.91
N GLY A 190 -11.57 4.83 -19.05
CA GLY A 190 -10.69 4.79 -20.23
C GLY A 190 -10.01 6.04 -20.79
N ALA A 191 -10.35 7.27 -20.40
CA ALA A 191 -9.98 8.46 -21.19
C ALA A 191 -8.93 9.39 -20.56
N ALA A 192 -8.60 9.26 -19.26
CA ALA A 192 -7.83 10.31 -18.56
C ALA A 192 -6.30 10.13 -18.52
N LEU A 193 -5.74 8.98 -18.93
CA LEU A 193 -4.30 8.73 -18.80
C LEU A 193 -3.49 9.02 -20.06
N LEU A 194 -4.08 9.17 -21.25
CA LEU A 194 -3.33 9.22 -22.51
C LEU A 194 -2.60 10.57 -22.78
N SER A 195 -2.98 11.67 -22.12
CA SER A 195 -2.56 13.01 -22.56
C SER A 195 -1.17 13.48 -22.09
N ARG A 196 -0.59 12.89 -21.03
CA ARG A 196 0.67 13.40 -20.43
C ARG A 196 1.91 12.53 -20.65
N PHE A 197 1.83 11.51 -21.51
CA PHE A 197 2.93 10.57 -21.78
C PHE A 197 3.84 10.96 -22.95
N ARG A 198 3.80 12.21 -23.46
CA ARG A 198 4.75 12.65 -24.49
C ARG A 198 6.15 12.77 -23.89
N SER A 199 7.10 12.02 -24.44
CA SER A 199 8.52 12.22 -24.20
C SER A 199 8.93 13.59 -24.78
N THR A 200 9.62 14.40 -23.99
CA THR A 200 10.18 15.70 -24.43
C THR A 200 11.55 15.55 -25.11
N GLN A 201 11.94 14.34 -25.49
CA GLN A 201 13.31 14.02 -25.91
C GLN A 201 13.33 13.68 -27.39
N PHE A 202 13.97 14.56 -28.16
CA PHE A 202 14.30 14.33 -29.57
C PHE A 202 15.36 13.22 -29.68
N PRO A 203 15.27 12.34 -30.70
CA PRO A 203 16.30 11.36 -30.97
C PRO A 203 17.64 12.04 -31.32
N PRO A 204 18.79 11.39 -31.04
CA PRO A 204 20.10 11.91 -31.43
C PRO A 204 20.32 11.91 -32.96
N ASP A 205 19.43 11.28 -33.73
CA ASP A 205 19.50 11.19 -35.20
C ASP A 205 18.35 12.00 -35.85
N PRO A 206 18.66 13.10 -36.57
CA PRO A 206 17.69 13.90 -37.30
C PRO A 206 16.95 13.16 -38.44
N ALA A 207 17.47 12.01 -38.91
CA ALA A 207 16.81 11.20 -39.94
C ALA A 207 15.56 10.46 -39.43
N LEU A 208 15.32 10.45 -38.11
CA LEU A 208 14.18 9.81 -37.44
C LEU A 208 13.06 10.83 -37.11
N GLY A 209 12.61 11.61 -38.12
CA GLY A 209 11.70 12.78 -38.02
C GLY A 209 10.39 12.61 -37.23
N GLU A 210 9.58 13.66 -37.06
CA GLU A 210 8.36 13.65 -36.24
C GLU A 210 7.34 12.56 -36.64
N TRP A 211 6.93 11.70 -35.70
CA TRP A 211 5.97 10.61 -35.95
C TRP A 211 4.63 10.83 -35.22
N THR A 212 3.53 10.48 -35.89
CA THR A 212 2.14 10.54 -35.40
C THR A 212 1.62 9.20 -34.84
N THR A 213 2.39 8.12 -34.93
CA THR A 213 2.03 6.80 -34.39
C THR A 213 2.45 6.63 -32.92
N PRO A 214 1.69 5.89 -32.09
CA PRO A 214 2.06 5.63 -30.71
C PRO A 214 3.42 4.92 -30.63
N GLU A 215 4.37 5.48 -29.85
CA GLU A 215 5.75 4.99 -29.73
C GLU A 215 5.88 3.60 -29.07
N THR A 216 4.80 3.08 -28.46
CA THR A 216 4.78 1.81 -27.70
C THR A 216 3.51 1.02 -28.00
N ALA A 217 3.61 -0.31 -28.00
CA ALA A 217 2.49 -1.21 -28.28
C ALA A 217 1.40 -1.17 -27.19
N THR A 218 0.22 -1.68 -27.51
CA THR A 218 -0.95 -1.77 -26.60
C THR A 218 -0.87 -2.92 -25.61
N THR A 219 0.11 -3.81 -25.76
CA THR A 219 0.43 -4.93 -24.87
C THR A 219 1.92 -4.90 -24.55
N ALA A 220 2.30 -5.49 -23.42
CA ALA A 220 3.68 -5.78 -23.07
C ALA A 220 3.86 -7.30 -22.95
N ASP A 221 5.08 -7.78 -23.13
CA ASP A 221 5.48 -9.15 -22.86
C ASP A 221 6.73 -9.08 -21.98
N ILE A 222 6.54 -9.07 -20.66
CA ILE A 222 7.64 -8.97 -19.69
C ILE A 222 7.61 -10.13 -18.70
N ASP A 223 8.79 -10.64 -18.35
CA ASP A 223 8.93 -11.54 -17.22
C ASP A 223 8.96 -10.75 -15.89
N SER A 224 7.85 -10.76 -15.15
CA SER A 224 7.77 -10.04 -13.87
C SER A 224 8.53 -10.72 -12.74
N THR A 225 8.88 -12.01 -12.86
CA THR A 225 9.75 -12.68 -11.88
C THR A 225 11.17 -12.16 -11.96
N VAL A 226 11.72 -12.05 -13.16
CA VAL A 226 13.05 -11.47 -13.40
C VAL A 226 13.10 -10.03 -12.92
N LEU A 227 12.07 -9.25 -13.25
CA LEU A 227 11.95 -7.88 -12.74
C LEU A 227 11.98 -7.85 -11.20
N GLY A 228 11.24 -8.75 -10.55
CA GLY A 228 11.17 -8.83 -9.09
C GLY A 228 12.50 -9.17 -8.43
N GLN A 229 13.27 -10.08 -9.02
CA GLN A 229 14.60 -10.45 -8.53
C GLN A 229 15.60 -9.30 -8.66
N LEU A 230 15.55 -8.56 -9.77
CA LEU A 230 16.53 -7.51 -10.06
C LEU A 230 16.19 -6.14 -9.47
N MET A 231 14.91 -5.82 -9.26
CA MET A 231 14.51 -4.45 -8.90
C MET A 231 15.05 -3.95 -7.55
N GLY A 232 15.44 -4.88 -6.66
CA GLY A 232 16.11 -4.59 -5.39
C GLY A 232 17.63 -4.44 -5.49
N HIS A 233 18.24 -4.79 -6.63
CA HIS A 233 19.70 -4.79 -6.81
C HIS A 233 20.24 -3.37 -7.05
N ASP A 234 21.40 -3.05 -6.48
CA ASP A 234 22.01 -1.71 -6.54
C ASP A 234 22.36 -1.26 -7.98
N ALA A 235 22.57 -2.20 -8.89
CA ALA A 235 22.76 -1.94 -10.32
C ALA A 235 21.55 -1.24 -10.97
N PHE A 236 20.37 -1.33 -10.37
CA PHE A 236 19.14 -0.70 -10.84
C PHE A 236 18.66 0.46 -9.95
N ALA A 237 19.50 0.88 -9.00
CA ALA A 237 19.25 2.06 -8.19
C ALA A 237 19.19 3.35 -9.04
N HIS A 238 18.75 4.43 -8.41
CA HIS A 238 18.74 5.76 -9.01
C HIS A 238 20.17 6.14 -9.48
N HIS A 239 20.30 6.64 -10.71
CA HIS A 239 21.56 6.93 -11.43
C HIS A 239 22.35 5.75 -12.01
N ALA A 240 21.99 4.49 -11.73
CA ALA A 240 22.60 3.33 -12.40
C ALA A 240 21.80 2.91 -13.66
N LEU A 241 21.58 1.62 -13.88
CA LEU A 241 20.83 1.12 -15.05
C LEU A 241 19.34 1.49 -15.02
N GLY A 242 18.73 1.56 -13.83
CA GLY A 242 17.37 2.03 -13.62
C GLY A 242 16.25 1.21 -14.27
N SER A 243 15.01 1.69 -14.16
CA SER A 243 13.80 0.92 -14.52
C SER A 243 13.66 0.62 -16.02
N ALA A 244 14.29 1.38 -16.93
CA ALA A 244 14.27 1.06 -18.37
C ALA A 244 15.02 -0.24 -18.66
N ALA A 245 16.19 -0.42 -18.03
CA ALA A 245 17.00 -1.60 -18.20
C ALA A 245 16.28 -2.85 -17.65
N LEU A 246 15.60 -2.73 -16.50
CA LEU A 246 14.77 -3.82 -15.96
C LEU A 246 13.72 -4.30 -16.97
N MET A 247 12.99 -3.38 -17.61
CA MET A 247 11.95 -3.74 -18.58
C MET A 247 12.54 -4.45 -19.80
N ILE A 248 13.65 -3.93 -20.34
CA ILE A 248 14.32 -4.52 -21.51
C ILE A 248 14.87 -5.91 -21.18
N ILE A 249 15.51 -6.07 -20.03
CA ILE A 249 16.03 -7.37 -19.57
C ILE A 249 14.87 -8.36 -19.38
N SER A 250 13.77 -7.94 -18.76
CA SER A 250 12.60 -8.78 -18.52
C SER A 250 11.92 -9.23 -19.84
N ALA A 251 11.87 -8.34 -20.83
CA ALA A 251 11.35 -8.66 -22.16
C ALA A 251 12.29 -9.61 -22.94
N LEU A 252 13.60 -9.37 -22.89
CA LEU A 252 14.60 -10.24 -23.54
C LEU A 252 14.73 -11.61 -22.88
N HIS A 253 14.47 -11.71 -21.58
CA HIS A 253 14.40 -13.00 -20.87
C HIS A 253 13.21 -13.83 -21.35
N LEU A 254 12.03 -13.21 -21.44
CA LEU A 254 10.82 -13.90 -21.88
C LEU A 254 10.90 -14.30 -23.37
N ARG A 255 11.47 -13.43 -24.20
CA ARG A 255 11.65 -13.64 -25.65
C ARG A 255 13.09 -13.32 -26.05
N PRO A 256 13.97 -14.32 -26.17
CA PRO A 256 15.32 -14.10 -26.67
C PRO A 256 15.34 -13.66 -28.14
N ALA A 257 16.45 -13.03 -28.57
CA ALA A 257 16.71 -12.65 -29.97
C ALA A 257 15.62 -11.78 -30.62
N GLN A 258 15.34 -10.63 -30.01
CA GLN A 258 14.35 -9.66 -30.52
C GLN A 258 15.00 -8.57 -31.36
N THR A 259 14.35 -8.16 -32.44
CA THR A 259 14.65 -6.91 -33.13
C THR A 259 14.30 -5.70 -32.24
N ILE A 260 14.82 -4.53 -32.58
CA ILE A 260 14.44 -3.30 -31.87
C ILE A 260 12.93 -3.06 -31.94
N ALA A 261 12.30 -3.26 -33.09
CA ALA A 261 10.86 -3.04 -33.27
C ALA A 261 10.03 -3.94 -32.34
N GLU A 262 10.38 -5.21 -32.24
CA GLU A 262 9.73 -6.14 -31.32
C GLU A 262 9.95 -5.74 -29.87
N LEU A 263 11.18 -5.37 -29.51
CA LEU A 263 11.53 -4.98 -28.14
C LEU A 263 10.77 -3.73 -27.66
N LEU A 264 10.47 -2.79 -28.55
CA LEU A 264 9.60 -1.65 -28.22
C LEU A 264 8.18 -2.07 -27.86
N GLY A 265 7.67 -3.10 -28.54
CA GLY A 265 6.38 -3.68 -28.23
C GLY A 265 6.40 -4.41 -26.89
N THR A 266 7.32 -5.36 -26.74
CA THR A 266 7.36 -6.26 -25.57
C THR A 266 7.74 -5.53 -24.28
N SER A 267 8.66 -4.56 -24.33
CA SER A 267 9.11 -3.85 -23.11
C SER A 267 8.26 -2.62 -22.74
N SER A 268 7.41 -2.12 -23.64
CA SER A 268 6.69 -0.84 -23.45
C SER A 268 7.61 0.36 -23.13
N VAL A 269 8.89 0.29 -23.53
CA VAL A 269 9.88 1.37 -23.40
C VAL A 269 9.93 2.18 -24.70
N SER A 270 10.05 3.51 -24.56
CA SER A 270 10.14 4.42 -25.70
C SER A 270 11.38 4.14 -26.55
N ARG A 271 11.32 4.40 -27.86
CA ARG A 271 12.39 4.09 -28.82
C ARG A 271 13.72 4.74 -28.45
N ALA A 272 13.70 6.04 -28.17
CA ALA A 272 14.90 6.77 -27.76
C ALA A 272 15.50 6.23 -26.44
N THR A 273 14.65 5.74 -25.54
CA THR A 273 15.10 5.14 -24.27
C THR A 273 15.66 3.73 -24.50
N THR A 274 15.05 2.95 -25.38
CA THR A 274 15.52 1.60 -25.76
C THR A 274 16.90 1.65 -26.37
N TYR A 275 17.17 2.50 -27.36
CA TYR A 275 18.51 2.63 -27.93
C TYR A 275 19.58 3.00 -26.91
N ARG A 276 19.33 4.04 -26.10
CA ARG A 276 20.29 4.48 -25.06
C ARG A 276 20.53 3.40 -24.02
N THR A 277 19.48 2.68 -23.64
CA THR A 277 19.56 1.63 -22.62
C THR A 277 20.24 0.39 -23.16
N LEU A 278 19.96 -0.05 -24.39
CA LEU A 278 20.63 -1.17 -25.04
C LEU A 278 22.13 -0.90 -25.21
N LYS A 279 22.50 0.30 -25.68
CA LYS A 279 23.91 0.69 -25.77
C LYS A 279 24.60 0.55 -24.41
N ARG A 280 24.01 1.13 -23.37
CA ARG A 280 24.57 1.05 -22.02
C ARG A 280 24.63 -0.39 -21.49
N LEU A 281 23.62 -1.23 -21.77
CA LEU A 281 23.65 -2.64 -21.39
C LEU A 281 24.74 -3.41 -22.14
N ALA A 282 24.98 -3.09 -23.41
CA ALA A 282 26.04 -3.68 -24.23
C ALA A 282 27.43 -3.26 -23.72
N ASP A 283 27.60 -2.00 -23.32
CA ASP A 283 28.84 -1.50 -22.71
C ASP A 283 29.22 -2.28 -21.43
N HIS A 284 28.24 -2.83 -20.72
CA HIS A 284 28.44 -3.72 -19.55
C HIS A 284 28.50 -5.21 -19.90
N GLY A 285 28.39 -5.58 -21.18
CA GLY A 285 28.37 -6.97 -21.62
C GLY A 285 27.13 -7.76 -21.19
N LEU A 286 26.03 -7.08 -20.86
CA LEU A 286 24.79 -7.71 -20.37
C LEU A 286 23.85 -8.13 -21.50
N VAL A 287 23.98 -7.50 -22.67
CA VAL A 287 23.26 -7.85 -23.89
C VAL A 287 24.25 -8.01 -25.03
N GLN A 288 23.89 -8.87 -25.98
CA GLN A 288 24.64 -9.13 -27.19
C GLN A 288 23.78 -8.79 -28.41
N HIS A 289 24.44 -8.21 -29.42
CA HIS A 289 23.82 -7.83 -30.69
C HIS A 289 24.33 -8.75 -31.78
N THR A 290 23.44 -9.52 -32.41
CA THR A 290 23.76 -10.46 -33.48
C THR A 290 22.85 -10.20 -34.67
N GLY A 291 23.45 -9.74 -35.78
CA GLY A 291 22.68 -9.29 -36.95
C GLY A 291 21.81 -8.09 -36.62
N GLU A 292 20.49 -8.28 -36.67
CA GLU A 292 19.48 -7.26 -36.34
C GLU A 292 18.83 -7.46 -34.96
N THR A 293 19.25 -8.50 -34.23
CA THR A 293 18.60 -8.96 -33.01
C THR A 293 19.46 -8.73 -31.77
N TRP A 294 18.77 -8.51 -30.65
CA TRP A 294 19.33 -8.35 -29.32
C TRP A 294 18.92 -9.54 -28.44
N ALA A 295 19.85 -10.05 -27.66
CA ALA A 295 19.60 -11.10 -26.67
C ALA A 295 20.36 -10.80 -25.38
N LEU A 296 19.93 -11.40 -24.26
CA LEU A 296 20.73 -11.40 -23.04
C LEU A 296 22.03 -12.17 -23.29
N ALA A 297 23.14 -11.66 -22.77
CA ALA A 297 24.38 -12.41 -22.74
C ALA A 297 24.26 -13.56 -21.71
N PRO A 298 24.91 -14.73 -21.93
CA PRO A 298 24.89 -15.83 -20.98
C PRO A 298 25.21 -15.42 -19.54
N HIS A 299 26.20 -14.54 -19.35
CA HIS A 299 26.60 -14.08 -18.02
C HIS A 299 25.60 -13.11 -17.36
N ALA A 300 24.73 -12.45 -18.13
CA ALA A 300 23.61 -11.72 -17.55
C ALA A 300 22.64 -12.68 -16.84
N LEU A 301 22.61 -13.96 -17.27
CA LEU A 301 21.76 -14.99 -16.69
C LEU A 301 22.26 -15.53 -15.34
N GLU A 302 23.58 -15.44 -15.08
CA GLU A 302 24.18 -15.89 -13.81
C GLU A 302 23.61 -15.14 -12.60
N GLY A 303 23.27 -13.86 -12.77
CA GLY A 303 22.63 -13.09 -11.71
C GLY A 303 21.16 -13.39 -11.46
N PHE A 304 20.55 -14.30 -12.23
CA PHE A 304 19.21 -14.85 -11.97
C PHE A 304 19.27 -16.16 -11.17
N GLY A 305 20.47 -16.62 -10.79
CA GLY A 305 20.65 -17.91 -10.11
C GLY A 305 20.46 -19.13 -11.02
N ILE A 306 20.54 -18.94 -12.34
CA ILE A 306 20.47 -19.99 -13.34
C ILE A 306 21.92 -20.35 -13.73
N PRO A 307 22.45 -21.54 -13.33
CA PRO A 307 23.76 -21.98 -13.78
C PRO A 307 23.71 -22.31 -15.28
N LEU A 308 24.65 -21.78 -16.07
CA LEU A 308 24.83 -22.21 -17.46
C LEU A 308 25.93 -23.28 -17.56
N PRO A 309 25.78 -24.24 -18.51
CA PRO A 309 26.87 -25.11 -18.89
C PRO A 309 27.98 -24.29 -19.56
N ASP A 310 29.23 -24.60 -19.19
CA ASP A 310 30.44 -23.92 -19.66
C ASP A 310 30.45 -23.75 -21.19
N ALA A 311 30.29 -22.50 -21.63
CA ALA A 311 30.50 -22.12 -23.02
C ALA A 311 31.81 -21.34 -23.11
N ASP A 312 32.82 -22.04 -23.64
CA ASP A 312 34.07 -21.52 -24.19
C ASP A 312 33.78 -20.29 -25.06
N ASN A 313 34.28 -19.08 -24.72
CA ASN A 313 34.44 -17.97 -25.68
C ASN A 313 35.20 -16.74 -25.12
N SER A 314 36.10 -16.26 -25.99
CA SER A 314 37.12 -15.23 -25.87
C SER A 314 36.63 -13.76 -25.85
N HIS A 315 35.67 -13.41 -24.99
CA HIS A 315 35.27 -12.01 -24.78
C HIS A 315 35.53 -11.57 -23.33
N THR A 316 35.93 -10.31 -23.15
CA THR A 316 36.20 -9.72 -21.82
C THR A 316 34.99 -9.98 -20.91
N PRO A 317 35.17 -10.67 -19.77
CA PRO A 317 34.05 -11.17 -18.99
C PRO A 317 33.17 -10.01 -18.49
N ALA A 318 31.86 -10.19 -18.63
CA ALA A 318 30.87 -9.27 -18.08
C ALA A 318 31.11 -9.14 -16.57
N GLN A 319 31.12 -7.90 -16.13
CA GLN A 319 31.33 -7.54 -14.75
C GLN A 319 29.97 -7.76 -14.05
N GLY A 320 29.78 -8.85 -13.31
CA GLY A 320 28.50 -9.21 -12.69
C GLY A 320 27.80 -8.04 -11.98
N TRP A 321 26.49 -8.11 -11.74
CA TRP A 321 25.66 -6.95 -11.34
C TRP A 321 26.24 -6.07 -10.22
N SER A 322 26.95 -6.66 -9.26
CA SER A 322 27.69 -5.95 -8.20
C SER A 322 28.72 -4.95 -8.76
N LYS A 323 29.49 -5.37 -9.75
CA LYS A 323 30.53 -4.56 -10.37
C LYS A 323 29.94 -3.47 -11.27
N VAL A 324 28.77 -3.70 -11.89
CA VAL A 324 27.99 -2.62 -12.50
C VAL A 324 27.59 -1.58 -11.46
N ALA A 325 27.11 -2.00 -10.29
CA ALA A 325 26.77 -1.06 -9.23
C ALA A 325 27.99 -0.29 -8.69
N GLU A 326 29.16 -0.93 -8.58
CA GLU A 326 30.41 -0.25 -8.22
C GLU A 326 30.80 0.83 -9.24
N GLN A 327 30.75 0.52 -10.54
CA GLN A 327 31.06 1.48 -11.60
C GLN A 327 30.14 2.70 -11.61
N HIS A 328 28.86 2.52 -11.26
CA HIS A 328 27.89 3.63 -11.12
C HIS A 328 27.92 4.27 -9.72
N GLY A 329 28.79 3.83 -8.80
CA GLY A 329 28.88 4.33 -7.44
C GLY A 329 27.64 4.05 -6.57
N THR A 330 26.79 3.11 -7.00
CA THR A 330 25.55 2.73 -6.30
C THR A 330 25.71 1.51 -5.40
N TRP A 331 26.90 0.91 -5.34
CA TRP A 331 27.20 -0.19 -4.44
C TRP A 331 26.86 0.14 -2.98
N GLY A 332 26.14 -0.77 -2.32
CA GLY A 332 25.72 -0.65 -0.93
C GLY A 332 24.61 0.38 -0.69
N VAL A 333 23.96 0.93 -1.73
CA VAL A 333 22.83 1.86 -1.55
C VAL A 333 21.63 1.15 -0.90
N ALA A 334 21.28 -0.05 -1.35
CA ALA A 334 20.22 -0.86 -0.78
C ALA A 334 20.53 -1.25 0.67
N ALA A 335 21.77 -1.67 0.94
CA ALA A 335 22.22 -2.00 2.30
C ALA A 335 22.15 -0.78 3.24
N ARG A 336 22.65 0.39 2.80
CA ARG A 336 22.54 1.65 3.54
C ARG A 336 21.09 2.03 3.80
N ARG A 337 20.21 1.94 2.79
CA ARG A 337 18.78 2.21 2.93
C ARG A 337 18.14 1.29 3.98
N LYS A 338 18.42 -0.01 3.93
CA LYS A 338 17.93 -0.99 4.90
C LYS A 338 18.46 -0.72 6.30
N ALA A 339 19.72 -0.32 6.44
CA ALA A 339 20.32 0.06 7.73
C ALA A 339 19.64 1.30 8.31
N VAL A 340 19.44 2.36 7.51
CA VAL A 340 18.71 3.58 7.89
C VAL A 340 17.30 3.24 8.35
N HIS A 341 16.54 2.46 7.57
CA HIS A 341 15.18 2.07 7.98
C HIS A 341 15.14 1.15 9.20
N THR A 342 16.18 0.35 9.44
CA THR A 342 16.30 -0.46 10.65
C THR A 342 16.57 0.44 11.87
N ALA A 343 17.45 1.43 11.75
CA ALA A 343 17.69 2.43 12.78
C ALA A 343 16.44 3.27 13.08
N GLU A 344 15.71 3.71 12.04
CA GLU A 344 14.42 4.40 12.19
C GLU A 344 13.39 3.55 12.95
N ARG A 345 13.30 2.24 12.65
CA ARG A 345 12.40 1.32 13.36
C ARG A 345 12.77 1.18 14.83
N ALA A 346 14.07 1.04 15.13
CA ALA A 346 14.56 0.96 16.50
C ALA A 346 14.24 2.25 17.28
N ALA A 347 14.52 3.42 16.69
CA ALA A 347 14.22 4.72 17.30
C ALA A 347 12.71 4.94 17.51
N TYR A 348 11.89 4.54 16.55
CA TYR A 348 10.44 4.62 16.68
C TYR A 348 9.91 3.67 17.77
N GLN A 349 10.45 2.46 17.86
CA GLN A 349 10.09 1.52 18.91
C GLN A 349 10.48 2.07 20.29
N GLU A 350 11.68 2.62 20.43
CA GLU A 350 12.12 3.28 21.66
C GLU A 350 11.23 4.47 22.04
N ALA A 351 10.75 5.25 21.05
CA ALA A 351 9.78 6.32 21.29
C ALA A 351 8.42 5.77 21.77
N LEU A 352 7.94 4.67 21.19
CA LEU A 352 6.72 4.00 21.65
C LEU A 352 6.87 3.43 23.06
N ASP A 353 8.02 2.83 23.38
CA ASP A 353 8.31 2.27 24.70
C ASP A 353 8.41 3.38 25.74
N ARG A 354 9.04 4.52 25.43
CA ARG A 354 9.02 5.72 26.29
C ARG A 354 7.60 6.23 26.51
N LEU A 355 6.79 6.35 25.45
CA LEU A 355 5.38 6.74 25.58
C LEU A 355 4.57 5.74 26.43
N ALA A 356 4.87 4.45 26.36
CA ALA A 356 4.25 3.42 27.19
C ALA A 356 4.71 3.53 28.65
N GLN A 357 5.96 3.91 28.93
CA GLN A 357 6.47 4.18 30.28
C GLN A 357 5.83 5.43 30.91
N HIS A 358 5.55 6.47 30.11
CA HIS A 358 4.81 7.66 30.55
C HIS A 358 3.31 7.40 30.82
N ARG A 359 2.77 6.27 30.36
CA ARG A 359 1.43 5.80 30.72
C ARG A 359 1.54 4.96 32.00
N SER A 360 1.31 5.60 33.15
CA SER A 360 1.38 4.98 34.47
C SER A 360 0.63 3.64 34.53
N ARG A 361 1.30 2.59 35.04
CA ARG A 361 0.66 1.32 35.42
C ARG A 361 -0.44 1.60 36.45
N ALA A 362 -1.58 0.93 36.28
CA ALA A 362 -2.75 1.00 37.17
C ALA A 362 -2.34 1.09 38.65
N VAL A 363 -2.85 2.11 39.34
CA VAL A 363 -2.68 2.26 40.79
C VAL A 363 -3.68 1.34 41.48
N VAL A 364 -3.19 0.45 42.35
CA VAL A 364 -4.05 -0.33 43.24
C VAL A 364 -4.51 0.61 44.36
N ILE A 365 -5.80 0.91 44.41
CA ILE A 365 -6.42 1.63 45.53
C ILE A 365 -7.22 0.61 46.34
N VAL A 366 -7.09 0.66 47.67
CA VAL A 366 -7.88 -0.17 48.59
C VAL A 366 -9.18 0.56 48.92
N ARG A 367 -10.32 -0.08 48.65
CA ARG A 367 -11.65 0.41 49.04
C ARG A 367 -12.32 -0.66 49.91
N ASP A 368 -12.78 -0.27 51.09
CA ASP A 368 -13.50 -1.14 52.04
C ASP A 368 -12.77 -2.46 52.37
N GLY A 369 -11.42 -2.45 52.41
CA GLY A 369 -10.60 -3.62 52.70
C GLY A 369 -10.40 -4.60 51.55
N HIS A 370 -10.81 -4.27 50.32
CA HIS A 370 -10.59 -5.09 49.13
C HIS A 370 -9.73 -4.36 48.10
N PRO A 371 -8.72 -5.04 47.49
CA PRO A 371 -7.90 -4.45 46.44
C PRO A 371 -8.72 -4.33 45.15
N VAL A 372 -8.94 -3.10 44.68
CA VAL A 372 -9.62 -2.85 43.40
C VAL A 372 -8.58 -2.41 42.37
N LEU A 373 -8.45 -3.19 41.29
CA LEU A 373 -7.73 -2.78 40.08
C LEU A 373 -8.55 -1.70 39.40
N VAL A 374 -8.13 -0.43 39.53
CA VAL A 374 -8.70 0.67 38.75
C VAL A 374 -7.85 0.79 37.49
N PRO A 375 -8.36 0.43 36.28
CA PRO A 375 -7.72 0.85 35.05
C PRO A 375 -7.64 2.37 35.10
N THR A 376 -6.47 2.95 34.86
CA THR A 376 -6.36 4.40 34.63
C THR A 376 -7.43 4.79 33.61
N PRO A 377 -8.40 5.66 33.97
CA PRO A 377 -9.52 5.96 33.10
C PRO A 377 -8.95 6.45 31.77
N ARG A 378 -9.50 5.94 30.68
CA ARG A 378 -9.16 6.53 29.39
C ARG A 378 -9.63 7.99 29.40
N PRO A 379 -8.97 8.89 28.65
CA PRO A 379 -9.34 10.30 28.72
C PRO A 379 -10.79 10.60 28.30
N ASP A 380 -11.39 9.70 27.51
CA ASP A 380 -12.80 9.69 27.12
C ASP A 380 -13.78 9.16 28.19
N GLU A 381 -13.28 8.70 29.34
CA GLU A 381 -14.07 8.07 30.42
C GLU A 381 -14.20 8.96 31.68
N ILE A 382 -13.75 10.22 31.64
CA ILE A 382 -13.88 11.13 32.79
C ILE A 382 -15.32 11.68 32.85
N PRO A 383 -16.03 11.46 33.97
CA PRO A 383 -17.35 12.03 34.14
C PRO A 383 -17.29 13.56 34.07
N PRO A 384 -18.22 14.23 33.34
CA PRO A 384 -18.27 15.69 33.29
C PRO A 384 -18.34 16.37 34.67
N THR A 385 -18.75 15.64 35.71
CA THR A 385 -18.78 16.08 37.10
C THR A 385 -17.40 16.31 37.72
N TRP A 386 -16.32 15.83 37.08
CA TRP A 386 -14.94 16.02 37.53
C TRP A 386 -14.23 17.13 36.77
N HIS A 387 -14.95 17.89 35.95
CA HIS A 387 -14.40 19.01 35.20
C HIS A 387 -14.69 20.31 35.94
N ALA A 388 -13.66 21.08 36.25
CA ALA A 388 -13.84 22.47 36.66
C ALA A 388 -14.10 23.35 35.41
N PRO A 389 -14.81 24.50 35.56
CA PRO A 389 -15.12 25.38 34.43
C PRO A 389 -13.89 25.93 33.69
N ASP A 390 -12.71 25.89 34.32
CA ASP A 390 -11.42 26.36 33.79
C ASP A 390 -10.58 25.24 33.15
N GLY A 391 -11.17 24.05 32.91
CA GLY A 391 -10.48 22.92 32.29
C GLY A 391 -9.55 22.13 33.23
N ARG A 392 -9.59 22.41 34.54
CA ARG A 392 -8.90 21.63 35.55
C ARG A 392 -9.68 20.37 35.92
N VAL A 393 -8.95 19.33 36.32
CA VAL A 393 -9.54 18.10 36.84
C VAL A 393 -9.83 18.29 38.32
N LEU A 394 -11.06 18.01 38.75
CA LEU A 394 -11.44 17.97 40.16
C LEU A 394 -11.15 16.59 40.74
N ASP A 395 -10.50 16.56 41.89
CA ASP A 395 -10.36 15.35 42.69
C ASP A 395 -11.76 14.91 43.17
N PRO A 396 -12.20 13.68 42.86
CA PRO A 396 -13.54 13.19 43.21
C PRO A 396 -13.75 13.00 44.72
N VAL A 397 -12.69 12.92 45.52
CA VAL A 397 -12.75 12.74 46.98
C VAL A 397 -12.82 14.08 47.69
N THR A 398 -12.04 15.06 47.23
CA THR A 398 -11.90 16.36 47.91
C THR A 398 -12.68 17.48 47.24
N GLY A 399 -13.13 17.30 46.00
CA GLY A 399 -13.77 18.32 45.18
C GLY A 399 -12.84 19.47 44.80
N ARG A 400 -11.52 19.33 45.04
CA ARG A 400 -10.52 20.39 44.79
C ARG A 400 -9.84 20.18 43.44
N PRO A 401 -9.37 21.24 42.78
CA PRO A 401 -8.61 21.12 41.54
C PRO A 401 -7.29 20.40 41.77
N ALA A 402 -7.02 19.34 41.01
CA ALA A 402 -5.71 18.74 40.91
C ALA A 402 -4.79 19.69 40.12
N ALA A 403 -3.76 20.21 40.78
CA ALA A 403 -2.90 21.26 40.23
C ALA A 403 -2.23 20.84 38.91
N ASP A 404 -1.84 19.57 38.84
CA ASP A 404 -0.96 19.02 37.81
C ASP A 404 -1.72 18.47 36.58
N TRP A 405 -3.06 18.44 36.61
CA TRP A 405 -3.86 17.84 35.53
C TRP A 405 -4.75 18.85 34.82
N ARG A 406 -4.78 18.78 33.48
CA ARG A 406 -5.68 19.57 32.63
C ARG A 406 -6.41 18.68 31.63
N VAL A 407 -7.62 19.11 31.25
CA VAL A 407 -8.39 18.52 30.16
C VAL A 407 -8.16 19.34 28.90
N ALA A 408 -7.62 18.72 27.86
CA ALA A 408 -7.44 19.29 26.53
C ALA A 408 -8.79 19.50 25.82
N THR A 409 -8.80 20.30 24.75
CA THR A 409 -10.00 20.58 23.95
C THR A 409 -10.58 19.35 23.25
N ASP A 410 -9.78 18.29 23.06
CA ASP A 410 -10.22 16.99 22.55
C ASP A 410 -10.66 16.01 23.67
N GLY A 411 -10.76 16.50 24.91
CA GLY A 411 -11.15 15.74 26.09
C GLY A 411 -10.01 14.97 26.76
N ARG A 412 -8.77 15.08 26.28
CA ARG A 412 -7.65 14.30 26.81
C ARG A 412 -7.03 14.88 28.08
N LEU A 413 -6.59 14.01 28.99
CA LEU A 413 -5.80 14.43 30.15
C LEU A 413 -4.36 14.74 29.76
N ILE A 414 -3.89 15.90 30.20
CA ILE A 414 -2.50 16.33 30.13
C ILE A 414 -2.00 16.49 31.56
N LEU A 415 -0.92 15.76 31.90
CA LEU A 415 -0.14 16.02 33.11
C LEU A 415 0.81 17.17 32.79
N ILE A 416 0.65 18.30 33.47
CA ILE A 416 1.55 19.44 33.37
C ILE A 416 2.70 19.18 34.33
N THR A 417 3.91 18.98 33.79
CA THR A 417 5.12 18.86 34.60
C THR A 417 5.75 20.25 34.81
N PRO A 418 6.63 20.43 35.82
CA PRO A 418 7.33 21.70 36.03
C PRO A 418 8.19 22.15 34.83
N ALA A 419 8.52 21.25 33.89
CA ALA A 419 9.20 21.57 32.64
C ALA A 419 8.27 22.20 31.57
N ASP A 420 6.95 22.11 31.77
CA ASP A 420 5.91 22.59 30.85
C ASP A 420 5.39 23.98 31.23
N GLN A 421 6.11 24.74 32.08
CA GLN A 421 5.76 26.11 32.50
C GLN A 421 5.91 27.16 31.37
N ARG A 422 5.60 26.79 30.12
CA ARG A 422 5.43 27.79 29.07
C ARG A 422 4.06 28.43 29.24
N SER A 423 4.03 29.76 29.30
CA SER A 423 2.78 30.50 29.26
C SER A 423 2.01 30.18 27.98
N TYR A 424 0.70 30.42 27.96
CA TYR A 424 -0.13 30.19 26.76
C TYR A 424 0.45 30.89 25.52
N ASP A 425 1.00 32.10 25.69
CA ASP A 425 1.62 32.86 24.61
C ASP A 425 2.92 32.22 24.11
N GLU A 426 3.70 31.58 25.00
CA GLU A 426 4.91 30.83 24.64
C GLU A 426 4.58 29.48 23.96
N LEU A 427 3.47 28.85 24.32
CA LEU A 427 2.96 27.66 23.62
C LEU A 427 2.41 28.02 22.24
N ALA A 428 1.72 29.15 22.11
CA ALA A 428 1.24 29.66 20.84
C ALA A 428 2.41 30.07 19.92
N ALA A 429 3.45 30.70 20.47
CA ALA A 429 4.67 31.04 19.74
C ALA A 429 5.44 29.78 19.28
N ALA A 430 5.62 28.79 20.16
CA ALA A 430 6.28 27.53 19.80
C ALA A 430 5.49 26.71 18.78
N HIS A 431 4.16 26.75 18.84
CA HIS A 431 3.30 26.14 17.82
C HIS A 431 3.38 26.88 16.49
N ALA A 432 3.39 28.21 16.49
CA ALA A 432 3.55 29.01 15.27
C ALA A 432 4.93 28.84 14.62
N GLU A 433 5.99 28.74 15.43
CA GLU A 433 7.36 28.46 14.99
C GLU A 433 7.49 27.06 14.39
N ALA A 434 6.95 26.03 15.08
CA ALA A 434 6.91 24.67 14.56
C ALA A 434 6.06 24.54 13.27
N LEU A 435 4.97 25.31 13.15
CA LEU A 435 4.17 25.37 11.93
C LEU A 435 4.94 26.03 10.78
N SER A 436 5.67 27.12 11.05
CA SER A 436 6.50 27.83 10.07
C SER A 436 7.72 27.02 9.61
N GLU A 437 8.38 26.29 10.52
CA GLU A 437 9.43 25.32 10.17
C GLU A 437 8.86 24.17 9.31
N TRP A 438 7.65 23.70 9.62
CA TRP A 438 7.01 22.64 8.84
C TRP A 438 6.59 23.10 7.44
N GLU A 439 6.08 24.32 7.30
CA GLU A 439 5.69 24.92 6.01
C GLU A 439 6.89 25.35 5.15
N SER A 440 8.04 25.64 5.76
CA SER A 440 9.27 25.97 5.02
C SER A 440 10.05 24.76 4.51
N VAL A 441 9.71 23.56 4.99
CA VAL A 441 10.31 22.26 4.58
C VAL A 441 9.38 21.46 3.64
N ALA A 442 8.14 21.90 3.44
CA ALA A 442 7.18 21.36 2.45
C ALA A 442 7.28 22.07 1.10
#